data_AF-A0A4Y7SCS1-F1
#
_entry.id   AF-A0A4Y7SCS1-F1
#
_cell.length_a   1.000
_cell.length_b   1.000
_cell.length_c   1.000
_cell.angle_alpha   90.00
_cell.angle_beta   90.00
_cell.angle_gamma   90.00
#
_symmetry.space_group_name_H-M   'P 1'
#
loop_
_entity.id
_entity.type
_entity.pdbx_description
1 polymer ?
#
loop_
_entity_poly.entity_id
_entity_poly.type
_entity_poly.pdbx_seq_one_letter_code
_entity_poly.pdbx_strand_id
1 'polypeptide(L)'
;MLCSLLFASLLTTSSVLGAVTPRQDASGSEECVVESANDLAVDDSAAILDVFKRCSSNSTIRFNPTNYTVYTPISLTELQNVKVLFYGNWLLPQNVTQVQTAINATQNPKSTYATPWIYISGSDVEIEGASEQEFGGFYGFGEQWWHTGNRVLRPQLATFNVTNGLLRNLKVIKPIAWGWNLPGQNIRVENHFVDAAPNNATRDDSGSFPFNTDGELRVSLVRSTLTRVFKASTSLGRTSPSTGTTDTTETIAFQLSQDIVAKNGFCGFSSHGLSIGSLGRDGAEHIVKNVLFKNWTMDGAVYGARAENVTWEDITLVNVSTGIFITQNYYDQDKGPRPENTNKSSTAIQTMTFKNFHGSLGTNWTDGTCITQPCWNYVDGLDEPKAVILDLYPGTAKGISLQDIDIQPTENSSATANVLCDPSALEDGADKVLGFKCQDGQFEQTDVSVSGNGAVQSGNHISLFGGLALGGWVLVSALR
;
A
#
# COMPACT_ATOMS: atom_id res chain seq x y z
N MET A 1 56.35 43.40 -68.47
CA MET A 1 56.13 42.07 -69.06
C MET A 1 56.33 41.03 -67.95
N LEU A 2 55.29 40.21 -67.74
CA LEU A 2 55.12 38.92 -67.03
C LEU A 2 56.30 38.38 -66.17
N CYS A 3 56.12 37.71 -65.01
CA CYS A 3 55.01 36.86 -64.57
C CYS A 3 55.04 36.62 -63.04
N SER A 4 53.95 36.03 -62.56
CA SER A 4 53.38 36.00 -61.22
C SER A 4 53.84 34.87 -60.28
N LEU A 5 53.27 34.92 -59.05
CA LEU A 5 52.89 33.84 -58.10
C LEU A 5 53.80 33.71 -56.85
N LEU A 6 53.31 33.43 -55.63
CA LEU A 6 52.09 33.75 -54.87
C LEU A 6 52.41 33.35 -53.40
N PHE A 7 51.68 33.94 -52.46
CA PHE A 7 51.82 33.92 -51.00
C PHE A 7 51.74 32.56 -50.29
N ALA A 8 52.39 32.47 -49.11
CA ALA A 8 51.72 32.19 -47.81
C ALA A 8 52.70 32.33 -46.61
N SER A 9 52.39 33.25 -45.68
CA SER A 9 53.14 33.48 -44.44
C SER A 9 52.50 32.72 -43.27
N LEU A 10 53.24 31.86 -42.57
CA LEU A 10 52.88 31.37 -41.24
C LEU A 10 53.49 32.30 -40.18
N LEU A 11 52.65 32.98 -39.40
CA LEU A 11 53.03 33.69 -38.18
C LEU A 11 52.59 32.85 -36.98
N THR A 12 53.57 32.48 -36.17
CA THR A 12 53.42 31.82 -34.87
C THR A 12 52.98 32.84 -33.83
N THR A 13 51.95 32.51 -33.03
CA THR A 13 51.64 33.23 -31.79
C THR A 13 51.59 32.25 -30.63
N SER A 14 52.43 32.51 -29.64
CA SER A 14 52.47 31.81 -28.35
C SER A 14 51.32 32.31 -27.48
N SER A 15 50.54 31.41 -26.91
CA SER A 15 49.57 31.70 -25.86
C SER A 15 50.07 31.15 -24.52
N VAL A 16 50.10 32.06 -23.55
CA VAL A 16 50.57 31.87 -22.17
C VAL A 16 49.56 31.00 -21.40
N LEU A 17 50.08 29.97 -20.72
CA LEU A 17 49.37 29.16 -19.74
C LEU A 17 48.99 30.02 -18.52
N GLY A 18 47.71 30.36 -18.41
CA GLY A 18 47.09 30.75 -17.14
C GLY A 18 46.56 29.51 -16.43
N ALA A 19 47.18 29.11 -15.33
CA ALA A 19 46.64 28.07 -14.46
C ALA A 19 45.34 28.58 -13.83
N VAL A 20 44.21 28.04 -14.27
CA VAL A 20 42.91 28.21 -13.60
C VAL A 20 42.96 27.34 -12.36
N THR A 21 43.19 27.94 -11.20
CA THR A 21 42.88 27.31 -9.92
C THR A 21 41.38 26.99 -9.89
N PRO A 22 40.97 25.73 -9.71
CA PRO A 22 39.55 25.43 -9.56
C PRO A 22 39.07 26.12 -8.28
N ARG A 23 38.07 26.97 -8.44
CA ARG A 23 37.29 27.48 -7.32
C ARG A 23 36.64 26.26 -6.69
N GLN A 24 37.06 25.90 -5.47
CA GLN A 24 36.27 25.02 -4.62
C GLN A 24 35.01 25.80 -4.25
N ASP A 25 33.98 25.68 -5.09
CA ASP A 25 32.63 26.00 -4.66
C ASP A 25 32.13 24.87 -3.75
N ALA A 26 31.64 25.26 -2.59
CA ALA A 26 31.09 24.38 -1.60
C ALA A 26 29.79 23.73 -2.12
N SER A 27 29.69 22.40 -2.01
CA SER A 27 28.45 21.65 -1.79
C SER A 27 27.28 21.91 -2.76
N GLY A 28 27.44 21.58 -4.04
CA GLY A 28 26.32 21.31 -4.94
C GLY A 28 26.25 19.82 -5.25
N SER A 29 25.15 19.14 -4.93
CA SER A 29 24.92 17.75 -5.37
C SER A 29 24.96 17.69 -6.90
N GLU A 30 25.70 16.73 -7.46
CA GLU A 30 25.74 16.48 -8.91
C GLU A 30 24.32 16.17 -9.40
N GLU A 31 23.79 16.98 -10.34
CA GLU A 31 22.49 16.72 -10.97
C GLU A 31 22.69 15.90 -12.24
N CYS A 32 22.05 14.74 -12.31
CA CYS A 32 22.10 13.82 -13.43
C CYS A 32 20.74 13.71 -14.10
N VAL A 33 20.67 14.05 -15.38
CA VAL A 33 19.43 13.99 -16.16
C VAL A 33 19.32 12.64 -16.86
N VAL A 34 18.14 12.03 -16.78
CA VAL A 34 17.79 10.83 -17.56
C VAL A 34 17.12 11.29 -18.85
N GLU A 35 17.77 11.04 -19.98
CA GLU A 35 17.18 11.31 -21.29
C GLU A 35 16.23 10.19 -21.69
N SER A 36 15.12 10.57 -22.34
CA SER A 36 14.17 9.62 -22.93
C SER A 36 14.30 9.63 -24.45
N ALA A 37 14.16 8.47 -25.07
CA ALA A 37 13.92 8.40 -26.51
C ALA A 37 12.55 8.99 -26.90
N ASN A 38 11.59 9.04 -25.98
CA ASN A 38 10.20 9.43 -26.19
C ASN A 38 9.58 8.73 -27.41
N ASP A 39 9.93 7.45 -27.58
CA ASP A 39 9.52 6.58 -28.67
C ASP A 39 9.11 5.23 -28.08
N LEU A 40 7.87 4.81 -28.34
CA LEU A 40 7.32 3.56 -27.84
C LEU A 40 8.05 2.31 -28.37
N ALA A 41 8.87 2.45 -29.41
CA ALA A 41 9.66 1.37 -30.00
C ALA A 41 11.07 1.21 -29.40
N VAL A 42 11.55 2.21 -28.65
CA VAL A 42 12.86 2.19 -27.99
C VAL A 42 12.63 1.82 -26.52
N ASP A 43 13.53 1.07 -25.87
CA ASP A 43 13.47 0.78 -24.43
C ASP A 43 14.48 1.66 -23.68
N ASP A 44 13.99 2.60 -22.86
CA ASP A 44 14.82 3.54 -22.09
C ASP A 44 15.47 2.90 -20.85
N SER A 45 15.15 1.63 -20.55
CA SER A 45 15.63 0.93 -19.35
C SER A 45 17.14 0.97 -19.16
N ALA A 46 17.92 0.81 -20.24
CA ALA A 46 19.38 0.82 -20.16
C ALA A 46 19.96 2.22 -19.86
N ALA A 47 19.34 3.27 -20.41
CA ALA A 47 19.74 4.66 -20.15
C ALA A 47 19.43 5.05 -18.70
N ILE A 48 18.28 4.62 -18.17
CA ILE A 48 17.92 4.77 -16.76
C ILE A 48 18.97 4.12 -15.87
N LEU A 49 19.32 2.85 -16.12
CA LEU A 49 20.30 2.11 -15.32
C LEU A 49 21.69 2.77 -15.34
N ASP A 50 22.13 3.29 -16.50
CA ASP A 50 23.43 3.98 -16.60
C ASP A 50 23.49 5.22 -15.71
N VAL A 51 22.46 6.07 -15.76
CA VAL A 51 22.40 7.29 -14.94
C VAL A 51 22.39 6.95 -13.45
N PHE A 52 21.56 6.01 -13.03
CA PHE A 52 21.51 5.59 -11.62
C PHE A 52 22.82 4.97 -11.14
N LYS A 53 23.55 4.27 -12.02
CA LYS A 53 24.86 3.73 -11.68
C LYS A 53 25.91 4.83 -11.49
N ARG A 54 25.92 5.85 -12.37
CA ARG A 54 26.86 6.96 -12.27
C ARG A 54 26.56 7.88 -11.08
N CYS A 55 25.28 8.03 -10.75
CA CYS A 55 24.79 9.00 -9.77
C CYS A 55 24.15 8.30 -8.57
N SER A 56 24.71 7.17 -8.13
CA SER A 56 24.17 6.38 -7.03
C SER A 56 24.43 6.99 -5.64
N SER A 57 25.19 8.08 -5.53
CA SER A 57 25.53 8.68 -4.23
C SER A 57 25.60 10.20 -4.25
N ASN A 58 25.06 10.85 -3.22
CA ASN A 58 25.12 12.31 -3.00
C ASN A 58 24.70 13.16 -4.22
N SER A 59 23.64 12.71 -4.91
CA SER A 59 23.25 13.23 -6.21
C SER A 59 21.76 13.60 -6.25
N THR A 60 21.41 14.38 -7.26
CA THR A 60 20.01 14.53 -7.68
C THR A 60 19.85 13.91 -9.07
N ILE A 61 18.93 12.97 -9.23
CA ILE A 61 18.59 12.39 -10.54
C ILE A 61 17.27 12.98 -11.01
N ARG A 62 17.23 13.54 -12.22
CA ARG A 62 16.05 14.20 -12.79
C ARG A 62 15.54 13.45 -14.02
N PHE A 63 14.25 13.17 -14.03
CA PHE A 63 13.50 12.81 -15.23
C PHE A 63 12.87 14.06 -15.81
N ASN A 64 12.93 14.20 -17.14
CA ASN A 64 12.22 15.26 -17.87
C ASN A 64 10.73 14.92 -17.97
N PRO A 65 9.83 15.91 -18.15
CA PRO A 65 8.39 15.71 -18.30
C PRO A 65 8.04 15.09 -19.66
N THR A 66 8.30 13.79 -19.79
CA THR A 66 8.07 12.99 -20.99
C THR A 66 7.84 11.52 -20.62
N ASN A 67 7.54 10.69 -21.62
CA ASN A 67 7.29 9.27 -21.45
C ASN A 67 8.57 8.46 -21.65
N TYR A 68 8.91 7.64 -20.66
CA TYR A 68 10.00 6.69 -20.70
C TYR A 68 9.42 5.29 -20.84
N THR A 69 9.82 4.58 -21.88
CA THR A 69 9.50 3.16 -22.07
C THR A 69 10.41 2.31 -21.20
N VAL A 70 9.83 1.59 -20.25
CA VAL A 70 10.58 0.75 -19.30
C VAL A 70 10.19 -0.70 -19.53
N TYR A 71 10.65 -1.25 -20.66
CA TYR A 71 10.27 -2.59 -21.12
C TYR A 71 11.13 -3.71 -20.55
N THR A 72 12.20 -3.35 -19.84
CA THR A 72 13.03 -4.29 -19.09
C THR A 72 12.90 -4.01 -17.59
N PRO A 73 12.75 -5.04 -16.73
CA PRO A 73 12.75 -4.87 -15.29
C PRO A 73 14.01 -4.14 -14.79
N ILE A 74 13.81 -3.20 -13.87
CA ILE A 74 14.84 -2.28 -13.37
C ILE A 74 15.28 -2.69 -11.97
N SER A 75 16.59 -2.65 -11.70
CA SER A 75 17.17 -2.80 -10.37
C SER A 75 18.10 -1.63 -10.07
N LEU A 76 17.71 -0.79 -9.11
CA LEU A 76 18.42 0.40 -8.65
C LEU A 76 18.94 0.13 -7.24
N THR A 77 20.19 -0.29 -7.13
CA THR A 77 20.77 -0.73 -5.85
C THR A 77 21.86 0.22 -5.39
N GLU A 78 22.21 0.12 -4.11
CA GLU A 78 23.34 0.84 -3.49
C GLU A 78 23.19 2.36 -3.51
N LEU A 79 21.95 2.87 -3.58
CA LEU A 79 21.68 4.29 -3.53
C LEU A 79 21.98 4.86 -2.13
N GLN A 80 22.68 5.99 -2.07
CA GLN A 80 23.07 6.63 -0.81
C GLN A 80 22.90 8.14 -0.90
N ASN A 81 21.97 8.72 -0.14
CA ASN A 81 21.70 10.16 -0.16
C ASN A 81 21.39 10.65 -1.60
N VAL A 82 20.38 10.03 -2.22
CA VAL A 82 19.96 10.30 -3.60
C VAL A 82 18.55 10.87 -3.61
N LYS A 83 18.38 12.01 -4.29
CA LYS A 83 17.07 12.58 -4.57
C LYS A 83 16.69 12.34 -6.02
N VAL A 84 15.53 11.72 -6.27
CA VAL A 84 14.98 11.49 -7.60
C VAL A 84 13.81 12.44 -7.84
N LEU A 85 13.96 13.33 -8.81
CA LEU A 85 12.91 14.20 -9.33
C LEU A 85 12.22 13.48 -10.49
N PHE A 86 11.16 12.75 -10.16
CA PHE A 86 10.43 11.88 -11.08
C PHE A 86 9.34 12.64 -11.81
N TYR A 87 9.72 13.50 -12.76
CA TYR A 87 8.76 14.29 -13.53
C TYR A 87 8.36 13.64 -14.85
N GLY A 88 8.91 12.49 -15.19
CA GLY A 88 8.48 11.69 -16.34
C GLY A 88 7.34 10.72 -16.01
N ASN A 89 6.98 9.92 -17.01
CA ASN A 89 6.09 8.77 -16.86
C ASN A 89 6.81 7.50 -17.29
N TRP A 90 6.74 6.44 -16.49
CA TRP A 90 7.27 5.13 -16.87
C TRP A 90 6.16 4.28 -17.46
N LEU A 91 6.35 3.84 -18.70
CA LEU A 91 5.42 3.00 -19.45
C LEU A 91 5.95 1.56 -19.48
N LEU A 92 5.26 0.65 -18.78
CA LEU A 92 5.57 -0.78 -18.84
C LEU A 92 5.07 -1.37 -20.17
N PRO A 93 5.52 -2.59 -20.55
CA PRO A 93 5.03 -3.24 -21.76
C PRO A 93 3.52 -3.49 -21.72
N GLN A 94 2.86 -3.15 -22.82
CA GLN A 94 1.46 -3.51 -23.04
C GLN A 94 1.30 -4.97 -23.47
N ASN A 95 2.32 -5.75 -23.80
CA ASN A 95 2.09 -7.14 -24.19
C ASN A 95 2.23 -8.08 -22.98
N VAL A 96 1.17 -8.83 -22.65
CA VAL A 96 1.15 -9.79 -21.53
C VAL A 96 2.33 -10.77 -21.60
N THR A 97 2.56 -11.39 -22.76
CA THR A 97 3.64 -12.37 -22.94
C THR A 97 5.02 -11.74 -22.79
N GLN A 98 5.20 -10.50 -23.25
CA GLN A 98 6.45 -9.74 -23.06
C GLN A 98 6.74 -9.52 -21.56
N VAL A 99 5.74 -9.08 -20.80
CA VAL A 99 5.87 -8.91 -19.34
C VAL A 99 6.21 -10.24 -18.66
N GLN A 100 5.50 -11.32 -18.98
CA GLN A 100 5.75 -12.64 -18.39
C GLN A 100 7.16 -13.16 -18.70
N THR A 101 7.63 -12.96 -19.93
CA THR A 101 8.98 -13.34 -20.37
C THR A 101 10.04 -12.58 -19.57
N ALA A 102 9.86 -11.27 -19.43
CA ALA A 102 10.77 -10.42 -18.67
C ALA A 102 10.79 -10.76 -17.18
N ILE A 103 9.63 -11.03 -16.58
CA ILE A 103 9.51 -11.41 -15.16
C ILE A 103 10.07 -12.80 -14.88
N ASN A 104 9.99 -13.72 -15.84
CA ASN A 104 10.60 -15.03 -15.69
C ASN A 104 12.14 -14.99 -15.80
N ALA A 105 12.69 -13.98 -16.49
CA ALA A 105 14.12 -13.84 -16.72
C ALA A 105 14.85 -12.92 -15.71
N THR A 106 14.14 -11.99 -15.08
CA THR A 106 14.75 -11.00 -14.19
C THR A 106 15.35 -11.62 -12.92
N GLN A 107 16.39 -10.97 -12.40
CA GLN A 107 17.05 -11.30 -11.14
C GLN A 107 16.59 -10.41 -9.97
N ASN A 108 15.58 -9.56 -10.19
CA ASN A 108 15.01 -8.74 -9.12
C ASN A 108 14.61 -9.61 -7.92
N PRO A 109 15.02 -9.25 -6.69
CA PRO A 109 14.64 -10.00 -5.51
C PRO A 109 13.13 -10.11 -5.37
N LYS A 110 12.64 -11.34 -5.24
CA LYS A 110 11.20 -11.62 -5.09
C LYS A 110 10.72 -11.11 -3.73
N SER A 111 9.55 -10.49 -3.70
CA SER A 111 8.78 -10.33 -2.48
C SER A 111 8.10 -11.66 -2.12
N THR A 112 7.39 -11.70 -0.99
CA THR A 112 6.65 -12.89 -0.54
C THR A 112 5.66 -13.42 -1.59
N TYR A 113 5.16 -12.58 -2.50
CA TYR A 113 4.08 -12.95 -3.43
C TYR A 113 4.43 -12.78 -4.91
N ALA A 114 5.34 -11.87 -5.25
CA ALA A 114 5.66 -11.59 -6.65
C ALA A 114 7.09 -11.07 -6.85
N THR A 115 7.60 -11.26 -8.05
CA THR A 115 8.81 -10.57 -8.50
C THR A 115 8.44 -9.12 -8.87
N PRO A 116 9.15 -8.10 -8.37
CA PRO A 116 8.87 -6.72 -8.73
C PRO A 116 9.44 -6.36 -10.11
N TRP A 117 8.73 -5.51 -10.86
CA TRP A 117 9.27 -4.91 -12.08
C TRP A 117 10.42 -3.93 -11.77
N ILE A 118 10.27 -3.17 -10.68
CA ILE A 118 11.25 -2.18 -10.21
C ILE A 118 11.74 -2.58 -8.83
N TYR A 119 13.04 -2.77 -8.65
CA TYR A 119 13.64 -2.98 -7.34
C TYR A 119 14.53 -1.79 -6.98
N ILE A 120 14.34 -1.22 -5.79
CA ILE A 120 15.09 -0.07 -5.31
C ILE A 120 15.65 -0.40 -3.92
N SER A 121 16.95 -0.22 -3.72
CA SER A 121 17.59 -0.38 -2.41
C SER A 121 18.68 0.64 -2.13
N GLY A 122 18.86 0.96 -0.84
CA GLY A 122 19.80 1.99 -0.41
C GLY A 122 19.50 2.61 0.95
N SER A 123 20.08 3.78 1.20
CA SER A 123 19.81 4.63 2.36
C SER A 123 19.63 6.09 1.96
N ASP A 124 18.76 6.80 2.66
CA ASP A 124 18.51 8.23 2.44
C ASP A 124 18.09 8.51 0.98
N VAL A 125 17.02 7.84 0.53
CA VAL A 125 16.52 7.95 -0.84
C VAL A 125 15.17 8.64 -0.88
N GLU A 126 15.07 9.72 -1.64
CA GLU A 126 13.81 10.43 -1.87
C GLU A 126 13.39 10.28 -3.33
N ILE A 127 12.12 9.94 -3.59
CA ILE A 127 11.52 9.95 -4.91
C ILE A 127 10.31 10.89 -4.88
N GLU A 128 10.41 11.99 -5.61
CA GLU A 128 9.42 13.04 -5.68
C GLU A 128 8.85 13.15 -7.09
N GLY A 129 7.58 12.77 -7.24
CA GLY A 129 6.82 12.93 -8.47
C GLY A 129 6.37 14.37 -8.71
N ALA A 130 5.94 14.65 -9.94
CA ALA A 130 5.36 15.93 -10.30
C ALA A 130 4.05 16.19 -9.53
N SER A 131 3.77 17.46 -9.23
CA SER A 131 2.50 17.86 -8.59
C SER A 131 1.32 17.79 -9.54
N GLU A 132 1.60 17.94 -10.83
CA GLU A 132 0.68 17.87 -11.94
C GLU A 132 0.19 16.43 -12.13
N GLN A 133 -1.09 16.28 -12.48
CA GLN A 133 -1.70 14.96 -12.67
C GLN A 133 -1.08 14.17 -13.84
N GLU A 134 -0.54 14.87 -14.83
CA GLU A 134 -0.02 14.30 -16.08
C GLU A 134 1.30 13.54 -15.92
N PHE A 135 2.08 13.84 -14.88
CA PHE A 135 3.47 13.39 -14.74
C PHE A 135 3.75 12.72 -13.39
N GLY A 136 4.87 12.01 -13.27
CA GLY A 136 5.20 11.23 -12.08
C GLY A 136 4.42 9.92 -11.98
N GLY A 137 4.00 9.38 -13.13
CA GLY A 137 3.17 8.18 -13.22
C GLY A 137 3.93 6.93 -13.62
N PHE A 138 3.53 5.80 -13.03
CA PHE A 138 3.89 4.45 -13.44
C PHE A 138 2.68 3.80 -14.12
N TYR A 139 2.76 3.56 -15.41
CA TYR A 139 1.68 3.00 -16.22
C TYR A 139 1.89 1.51 -16.42
N GLY A 140 1.05 0.69 -15.77
CA GLY A 140 1.14 -0.77 -15.80
C GLY A 140 0.38 -1.44 -16.95
N PHE A 141 -0.64 -0.79 -17.50
CA PHE A 141 -1.53 -1.36 -18.53
C PHE A 141 -2.20 -2.69 -18.12
N GLY A 142 -2.74 -2.73 -16.90
CA GLY A 142 -3.36 -3.90 -16.28
C GLY A 142 -4.64 -4.42 -16.93
N GLU A 143 -5.36 -3.59 -17.70
CA GLU A 143 -6.68 -3.91 -18.27
C GLU A 143 -6.77 -5.26 -18.98
N GLN A 144 -5.82 -5.53 -19.86
CA GLN A 144 -5.76 -6.79 -20.61
C GLN A 144 -5.56 -8.04 -19.72
N TRP A 145 -4.93 -7.87 -18.56
CA TRP A 145 -4.76 -8.95 -17.58
C TRP A 145 -6.06 -9.21 -16.85
N TRP A 146 -6.72 -8.14 -16.43
CA TRP A 146 -7.99 -8.17 -15.71
C TRP A 146 -9.12 -8.73 -16.59
N HIS A 147 -9.20 -8.27 -17.85
CA HIS A 147 -10.21 -8.70 -18.81
C HIS A 147 -10.12 -10.19 -19.15
N THR A 148 -8.90 -10.73 -19.22
CA THR A 148 -8.68 -12.16 -19.50
C THR A 148 -8.66 -13.02 -18.24
N GLY A 149 -8.72 -12.41 -17.05
CA GLY A 149 -8.53 -13.10 -15.78
C GLY A 149 -7.16 -13.76 -15.64
N ASN A 150 -6.14 -13.31 -16.39
CA ASN A 150 -4.83 -13.92 -16.39
C ASN A 150 -4.07 -13.56 -15.10
N ARG A 151 -3.79 -14.57 -14.26
CA ARG A 151 -3.07 -14.41 -12.99
C ARG A 151 -1.64 -14.97 -13.01
N VAL A 152 -1.16 -15.47 -14.14
CA VAL A 152 0.15 -16.14 -14.26
C VAL A 152 1.28 -15.13 -14.39
N LEU A 153 2.30 -15.22 -13.54
CA LEU A 153 3.53 -14.41 -13.61
C LEU A 153 3.27 -12.89 -13.69
N ARG A 154 2.29 -12.40 -12.94
CA ARG A 154 2.04 -10.97 -12.80
C ARG A 154 3.13 -10.31 -11.94
N PRO A 155 3.75 -9.21 -12.40
CA PRO A 155 4.65 -8.44 -11.57
C PRO A 155 3.91 -7.67 -10.49
N GLN A 156 4.57 -7.51 -9.35
CA GLN A 156 4.36 -6.33 -8.52
C GLN A 156 5.04 -5.14 -9.19
N LEU A 157 4.51 -3.92 -9.06
CA LEU A 157 5.10 -2.73 -9.68
C LEU A 157 6.52 -2.49 -9.16
N ALA A 158 6.68 -2.25 -7.85
CA ALA A 158 7.96 -1.82 -7.30
C ALA A 158 8.22 -2.34 -5.89
N THR A 159 9.48 -2.61 -5.55
CA THR A 159 9.96 -2.80 -4.18
C THR A 159 10.88 -1.65 -3.80
N PHE A 160 10.62 -1.00 -2.66
CA PHE A 160 11.43 0.08 -2.10
C PHE A 160 12.02 -0.35 -0.75
N ASN A 161 13.19 -0.99 -0.84
CA ASN A 161 13.94 -1.55 0.28
C ASN A 161 15.04 -0.58 0.74
N VAL A 162 14.60 0.55 1.30
CA VAL A 162 15.49 1.66 1.70
C VAL A 162 15.45 1.88 3.21
N THR A 163 16.54 2.37 3.80
CA THR A 163 16.52 2.96 5.15
C THR A 163 16.45 4.49 5.04
N ASN A 164 15.51 5.14 5.74
CA ASN A 164 15.24 6.58 5.61
C ASN A 164 14.81 6.94 4.18
N GLY A 165 13.57 6.62 3.84
CA GLY A 165 13.06 6.85 2.49
C GLY A 165 11.86 7.77 2.43
N LEU A 166 11.72 8.50 1.32
CA LEU A 166 10.53 9.30 1.02
C LEU A 166 10.00 8.94 -0.37
N LEU A 167 8.71 8.62 -0.44
CA LEU A 167 7.95 8.55 -1.70
C LEU A 167 6.88 9.63 -1.67
N ARG A 168 6.88 10.54 -2.64
CA ARG A 168 5.93 11.67 -2.67
C ARG A 168 5.37 11.94 -4.06
N ASN A 169 4.08 12.28 -4.15
CA ASN A 169 3.41 12.74 -5.38
C ASN A 169 3.49 11.74 -6.57
N LEU A 170 3.66 10.45 -6.26
CA LEU A 170 3.74 9.41 -7.27
C LEU A 170 2.33 9.00 -7.71
N LYS A 171 2.23 8.39 -8.89
CA LYS A 171 0.95 7.93 -9.44
C LYS A 171 1.12 6.51 -9.97
N VAL A 172 0.22 5.59 -9.64
CA VAL A 172 0.19 4.23 -10.21
C VAL A 172 -1.06 4.09 -11.04
N ILE A 173 -0.90 3.91 -12.35
CA ILE A 173 -2.00 3.95 -13.32
C ILE A 173 -2.15 2.58 -13.97
N LYS A 174 -3.35 2.01 -13.84
CA LYS A 174 -3.72 0.67 -14.31
C LYS A 174 -2.66 -0.38 -13.98
N PRO A 175 -2.35 -0.63 -12.69
CA PRO A 175 -1.32 -1.60 -12.32
C PRO A 175 -1.68 -3.03 -12.78
N ILE A 176 -0.69 -3.86 -13.13
CA ILE A 176 -0.97 -5.26 -13.55
C ILE A 176 -1.48 -6.11 -12.36
N ALA A 177 -0.86 -5.92 -11.21
CA ALA A 177 -1.21 -6.52 -9.92
C ALA A 177 -0.70 -5.57 -8.82
N TRP A 178 -0.04 -6.09 -7.79
CA TRP A 178 0.41 -5.35 -6.60
C TRP A 178 1.17 -4.05 -6.92
N GLY A 179 0.92 -2.98 -6.15
CA GLY A 179 1.62 -1.70 -6.24
C GLY A 179 3.04 -1.71 -5.63
N TRP A 180 3.28 -0.87 -4.62
CA TRP A 180 4.58 -0.82 -3.93
C TRP A 180 4.68 -1.85 -2.81
N ASN A 181 5.83 -2.51 -2.68
CA ASN A 181 6.23 -3.23 -1.48
C ASN A 181 7.33 -2.43 -0.77
N LEU A 182 7.13 -2.18 0.52
CA LEU A 182 8.05 -1.42 1.36
C LEU A 182 8.59 -2.34 2.48
N PRO A 183 9.65 -3.12 2.22
CA PRO A 183 10.32 -3.91 3.25
C PRO A 183 11.43 -3.13 3.99
N GLY A 184 11.62 -1.85 3.66
CA GLY A 184 12.66 -0.99 4.22
C GLY A 184 12.46 -0.58 5.69
N GLN A 185 13.02 0.55 6.10
CA GLN A 185 12.87 1.09 7.46
C GLN A 185 12.80 2.62 7.42
N ASN A 186 12.01 3.22 8.32
CA ASN A 186 11.82 4.68 8.35
C ASN A 186 11.41 5.24 6.99
N ILE A 187 10.28 4.77 6.45
CA ILE A 187 9.74 5.21 5.16
C ILE A 187 8.56 6.14 5.39
N ARG A 188 8.54 7.24 4.65
CA ARG A 188 7.42 8.16 4.57
C ARG A 188 6.82 8.15 3.16
N VAL A 189 5.50 8.09 3.09
CA VAL A 189 4.75 8.16 1.83
C VAL A 189 3.73 9.28 1.90
N GLU A 190 3.71 10.14 0.90
CA GLU A 190 2.88 11.35 0.90
C GLU A 190 2.24 11.59 -0.46
N ASN A 191 0.96 11.98 -0.47
CA ASN A 191 0.25 12.41 -1.68
C ASN A 191 0.35 11.39 -2.83
N HIS A 192 0.19 10.12 -2.51
CA HIS A 192 0.28 9.06 -3.50
C HIS A 192 -1.12 8.81 -4.10
N PHE A 193 -1.15 8.44 -5.37
CA PHE A 193 -2.38 8.25 -6.13
C PHE A 193 -2.37 6.94 -6.89
N VAL A 194 -3.45 6.17 -6.79
CA VAL A 194 -3.61 4.92 -7.54
C VAL A 194 -4.94 4.89 -8.27
N ASP A 195 -4.88 4.58 -9.56
CA ASP A 195 -6.02 4.30 -10.43
C ASP A 195 -5.91 2.86 -10.92
N ALA A 196 -6.64 1.95 -10.28
CA ALA A 196 -6.83 0.57 -10.75
C ALA A 196 -8.27 0.30 -11.21
N ALA A 197 -9.03 1.35 -11.54
CA ALA A 197 -10.38 1.21 -12.05
C ALA A 197 -10.38 0.61 -13.47
N PRO A 198 -11.16 -0.43 -13.78
CA PRO A 198 -11.33 -0.93 -15.12
C PRO A 198 -12.15 0.04 -15.96
N ASN A 199 -11.81 0.18 -17.25
CA ASN A 199 -12.51 1.07 -18.17
C ASN A 199 -13.90 0.55 -18.58
N ASN A 200 -14.14 -0.75 -18.44
CA ASN A 200 -15.31 -1.46 -18.98
C ASN A 200 -16.05 -2.32 -17.94
N ALA A 201 -15.81 -2.13 -16.65
CA ALA A 201 -16.54 -2.85 -15.60
C ALA A 201 -17.18 -1.88 -14.62
N THR A 202 -18.23 -2.35 -13.95
CA THR A 202 -18.95 -1.62 -12.89
C THR A 202 -19.07 -2.49 -11.66
N ARG A 203 -19.51 -1.94 -10.51
CA ARG A 203 -19.81 -2.72 -9.28
C ARG A 203 -20.45 -4.06 -9.57
N ASP A 204 -21.48 -4.00 -10.41
CA ASP A 204 -22.45 -5.07 -10.60
C ASP A 204 -22.19 -5.85 -11.91
N ASP A 205 -21.16 -5.47 -12.67
CA ASP A 205 -20.73 -6.10 -13.93
C ASP A 205 -19.21 -6.13 -14.03
N SER A 206 -18.62 -7.28 -13.66
CA SER A 206 -17.17 -7.48 -13.51
C SER A 206 -16.45 -7.93 -14.79
N GLY A 207 -16.95 -7.57 -15.99
CA GLY A 207 -16.36 -7.96 -17.29
C GLY A 207 -14.85 -7.67 -17.47
N SER A 208 -14.27 -6.87 -16.59
CA SER A 208 -12.84 -6.76 -16.30
C SER A 208 -12.67 -6.52 -14.81
N PHE A 209 -11.88 -7.35 -14.13
CA PHE A 209 -11.74 -7.27 -12.68
C PHE A 209 -10.27 -7.17 -12.25
N PRO A 210 -9.86 -6.08 -11.58
CA PRO A 210 -8.48 -5.87 -11.17
C PRO A 210 -8.12 -6.71 -9.93
N PHE A 211 -7.90 -8.00 -10.15
CA PHE A 211 -7.47 -8.93 -9.10
C PHE A 211 -6.12 -8.49 -8.50
N ASN A 212 -5.99 -8.42 -7.17
CA ASN A 212 -4.72 -8.22 -6.46
C ASN A 212 -3.90 -6.97 -6.86
N THR A 213 -4.56 -5.90 -7.33
CA THR A 213 -3.94 -4.58 -7.52
C THR A 213 -3.75 -3.82 -6.19
N ASP A 214 -3.24 -4.49 -5.16
CA ASP A 214 -3.15 -3.97 -3.78
C ASP A 214 -2.56 -2.56 -3.80
N GLY A 215 -3.39 -1.63 -3.33
CA GLY A 215 -3.65 -0.36 -3.97
C GLY A 215 -2.67 0.73 -3.63
N GLU A 216 -1.61 0.46 -2.90
CA GLU A 216 -0.58 1.47 -2.74
C GLU A 216 0.68 0.85 -2.16
N LEU A 217 0.54 0.10 -1.07
CA LEU A 217 1.63 -0.15 -0.13
C LEU A 217 1.43 -1.47 0.62
N ARG A 218 2.22 -2.48 0.27
CA ARG A 218 2.51 -3.60 1.15
C ARG A 218 3.61 -3.17 2.09
N VAL A 219 3.27 -2.97 3.34
CA VAL A 219 4.16 -2.39 4.33
C VAL A 219 4.64 -3.50 5.25
N SER A 220 5.96 -3.69 5.32
CA SER A 220 6.63 -4.58 6.27
C SER A 220 7.70 -3.78 7.02
N LEU A 221 7.26 -2.74 7.73
CA LEU A 221 8.14 -1.66 8.21
C LEU A 221 8.17 -1.50 9.72
N VAL A 222 9.28 -0.93 10.19
CA VAL A 222 9.41 -0.31 11.52
C VAL A 222 9.42 1.22 11.32
N ARG A 223 8.51 1.93 12.00
CA ARG A 223 8.38 3.41 12.04
C ARG A 223 8.06 4.06 10.70
N SER A 224 6.78 4.10 10.33
CA SER A 224 6.36 4.66 9.04
C SER A 224 5.19 5.61 9.16
N THR A 225 5.21 6.64 8.32
CA THR A 225 4.11 7.62 8.24
C THR A 225 3.60 7.71 6.81
N LEU A 226 2.31 7.45 6.63
CA LEU A 226 1.58 7.56 5.38
C LEU A 226 0.58 8.71 5.51
N THR A 227 0.61 9.68 4.61
CA THR A 227 -0.36 10.79 4.60
C THR A 227 -0.91 11.04 3.21
N ARG A 228 -2.22 11.34 3.11
CA ARG A 228 -2.84 11.77 1.84
C ARG A 228 -2.68 10.72 0.73
N VAL A 229 -3.04 9.49 1.07
CA VAL A 229 -3.01 8.30 0.22
C VAL A 229 -4.38 8.21 -0.48
N PHE A 230 -4.41 8.32 -1.81
CA PHE A 230 -5.66 8.41 -2.58
C PHE A 230 -5.75 7.27 -3.60
N LYS A 231 -6.62 6.32 -3.32
CA LYS A 231 -7.00 5.29 -4.29
C LYS A 231 -8.31 5.68 -4.95
N ALA A 232 -8.26 6.14 -6.19
CA ALA A 232 -9.43 6.58 -6.94
C ALA A 232 -9.98 5.45 -7.81
N SER A 233 -11.28 5.21 -7.65
CA SER A 233 -12.05 4.23 -8.42
C SER A 233 -13.00 4.92 -9.43
N THR A 234 -12.72 6.18 -9.75
CA THR A 234 -13.40 6.94 -10.79
C THR A 234 -12.35 7.64 -11.61
N SER A 235 -12.37 7.45 -12.93
CA SER A 235 -11.59 8.27 -13.85
C SER A 235 -11.83 9.74 -13.55
N LEU A 236 -10.75 10.48 -13.27
CA LEU A 236 -10.78 11.92 -13.03
C LEU A 236 -11.44 12.60 -14.23
N GLY A 237 -12.70 13.04 -14.10
CA GLY A 237 -13.38 13.85 -15.13
C GLY A 237 -14.88 13.61 -15.38
N ARG A 238 -15.55 12.61 -14.79
CA ARG A 238 -17.02 12.46 -14.94
C ARG A 238 -17.79 12.99 -13.73
N THR A 239 -18.42 14.15 -13.92
CA THR A 239 -19.46 14.72 -13.04
C THR A 239 -20.81 14.01 -13.22
N SER A 240 -20.83 12.67 -13.31
CA SER A 240 -22.09 11.92 -13.46
C SER A 240 -22.36 11.09 -12.20
N PRO A 241 -23.52 11.25 -11.56
CA PRO A 241 -24.00 10.28 -10.58
C PRO A 241 -24.35 8.99 -11.36
N SER A 242 -24.09 7.83 -10.75
CA SER A 242 -24.30 6.47 -11.29
C SER A 242 -23.28 5.95 -12.32
N THR A 243 -22.89 4.68 -12.16
CA THR A 243 -21.87 3.85 -12.85
C THR A 243 -20.43 3.99 -12.35
N GLY A 244 -20.17 3.52 -11.11
CA GLY A 244 -18.83 3.34 -10.54
C GLY A 244 -18.16 2.04 -11.02
N THR A 245 -16.86 2.12 -11.31
CA THR A 245 -15.97 1.08 -11.89
C THR A 245 -15.26 0.25 -10.82
N THR A 246 -15.14 -1.08 -10.92
CA THR A 246 -14.65 -2.00 -9.85
C THR A 246 -13.15 -2.00 -9.54
N ASP A 247 -12.72 -1.72 -8.29
CA ASP A 247 -11.32 -1.91 -7.86
C ASP A 247 -11.18 -2.67 -6.53
N THR A 248 -10.86 -3.98 -6.53
CA THR A 248 -10.97 -4.86 -5.34
C THR A 248 -9.70 -5.19 -4.59
N THR A 249 -9.12 -4.19 -3.95
CA THR A 249 -7.83 -4.41 -3.28
C THR A 249 -7.67 -3.64 -2.00
N GLU A 250 -6.84 -4.19 -1.11
CA GLU A 250 -6.45 -3.54 0.14
C GLU A 250 -5.71 -2.25 -0.19
N THR A 251 -6.09 -1.13 0.41
CA THR A 251 -5.38 0.15 0.22
C THR A 251 -3.99 0.07 0.81
N ILE A 252 -3.89 -0.54 1.98
CA ILE A 252 -2.65 -0.77 2.71
C ILE A 252 -2.76 -2.13 3.38
N ALA A 253 -1.73 -2.95 3.21
CA ALA A 253 -1.62 -4.28 3.80
C ALA A 253 -0.33 -4.38 4.62
N PHE A 254 -0.44 -4.82 5.87
CA PHE A 254 0.70 -4.92 6.77
C PHE A 254 1.08 -6.37 7.07
N GLN A 255 2.33 -6.72 6.85
CA GLN A 255 2.92 -8.01 7.25
C GLN A 255 4.21 -7.69 7.99
N LEU A 256 4.37 -8.12 9.26
CA LEU A 256 5.56 -7.82 10.09
C LEU A 256 5.85 -6.32 10.28
N SER A 257 4.91 -5.57 10.85
CA SER A 257 5.07 -4.11 10.96
C SER A 257 4.85 -3.55 12.35
N GLN A 258 5.62 -2.52 12.70
CA GLN A 258 5.56 -1.86 13.99
C GLN A 258 5.64 -0.33 13.84
N ASP A 259 4.89 0.40 14.68
CA ASP A 259 4.91 1.87 14.76
C ASP A 259 4.51 2.53 13.44
N ILE A 260 3.26 2.33 13.02
CA ILE A 260 2.74 2.88 11.77
C ILE A 260 1.66 3.91 12.04
N VAL A 261 1.71 4.99 11.27
CA VAL A 261 0.67 6.00 11.23
C VAL A 261 0.23 6.21 9.79
N ALA A 262 -1.03 5.90 9.48
CA ALA A 262 -1.64 6.08 8.17
C ALA A 262 -2.82 7.07 8.31
N LYS A 263 -2.71 8.25 7.69
CA LYS A 263 -3.62 9.36 7.94
C LYS A 263 -4.16 10.02 6.67
N ASN A 264 -5.36 10.58 6.78
CA ASN A 264 -5.95 11.47 5.79
C ASN A 264 -6.04 10.81 4.40
N GLY A 265 -6.52 9.57 4.36
CA GLY A 265 -6.57 8.81 3.12
C GLY A 265 -7.98 8.64 2.59
N PHE A 266 -8.06 8.28 1.31
CA PHE A 266 -9.30 7.95 0.63
C PHE A 266 -9.13 6.61 -0.06
N CYS A 267 -10.04 5.70 0.21
CA CYS A 267 -10.09 4.43 -0.47
C CYS A 267 -11.39 4.31 -1.25
N GLY A 268 -11.25 4.30 -2.58
CA GLY A 268 -12.36 4.26 -3.50
C GLY A 268 -12.98 2.88 -3.72
N PHE A 269 -13.99 2.94 -4.57
CA PHE A 269 -14.97 1.91 -4.85
C PHE A 269 -14.39 0.51 -5.17
N SER A 270 -15.01 -0.51 -4.54
CA SER A 270 -14.74 -1.95 -4.57
C SER A 270 -13.55 -2.43 -3.74
N SER A 271 -12.77 -1.56 -3.10
CA SER A 271 -11.52 -1.92 -2.41
C SER A 271 -11.71 -2.83 -1.19
N HIS A 272 -10.76 -3.69 -0.85
CA HIS A 272 -10.84 -4.49 0.39
C HIS A 272 -10.55 -3.68 1.67
N GLY A 273 -10.35 -2.37 1.53
CA GLY A 273 -10.21 -1.44 2.62
C GLY A 273 -8.83 -1.42 3.29
N LEU A 274 -8.81 -1.00 4.56
CA LEU A 274 -7.60 -0.85 5.37
C LEU A 274 -7.31 -2.16 6.12
N SER A 275 -6.43 -2.97 5.56
CA SER A 275 -6.19 -4.33 6.05
C SER A 275 -4.90 -4.45 6.87
N ILE A 276 -4.98 -5.17 7.99
CA ILE A 276 -3.80 -5.81 8.58
C ILE A 276 -3.83 -7.32 8.26
N GLY A 277 -2.81 -7.80 7.55
CA GLY A 277 -2.66 -9.21 7.18
C GLY A 277 -2.54 -9.43 5.67
N SER A 278 -2.78 -10.64 5.18
CA SER A 278 -2.99 -11.88 5.96
C SER A 278 -1.77 -12.22 6.86
N LEU A 279 -2.04 -12.84 8.01
CA LEU A 279 -1.02 -13.17 9.03
C LEU A 279 -0.98 -14.68 9.28
N GLY A 280 0.16 -15.21 9.74
CA GLY A 280 0.24 -16.62 10.18
C GLY A 280 0.39 -17.66 9.07
N ARG A 281 0.59 -17.23 7.81
CA ARG A 281 0.72 -18.14 6.67
C ARG A 281 1.84 -19.16 6.92
N ASP A 282 1.57 -20.43 6.62
CA ASP A 282 2.51 -21.55 6.74
C ASP A 282 3.13 -21.68 8.16
N GLY A 283 2.39 -21.23 9.18
CA GLY A 283 2.84 -21.23 10.58
C GLY A 283 3.82 -20.11 10.92
N ALA A 284 4.00 -19.13 10.04
CA ALA A 284 4.90 -18.01 10.27
C ALA A 284 4.45 -17.14 11.45
N GLU A 285 5.38 -16.80 12.34
CA GLU A 285 5.13 -15.86 13.42
C GLU A 285 5.17 -14.43 12.87
N HIS A 286 4.00 -13.83 12.67
CA HIS A 286 3.87 -12.43 12.30
C HIS A 286 3.38 -11.60 13.48
N ILE A 287 4.12 -10.53 13.80
CA ILE A 287 3.72 -9.54 14.80
C ILE A 287 3.43 -8.23 14.08
N VAL A 288 2.21 -7.71 14.27
CA VAL A 288 1.85 -6.33 13.90
C VAL A 288 1.46 -5.60 15.17
N LYS A 289 2.16 -4.50 15.48
CA LYS A 289 1.87 -3.69 16.68
C LYS A 289 1.99 -2.19 16.48
N ASN A 290 1.23 -1.43 17.26
CA ASN A 290 1.26 0.04 17.27
C ASN A 290 0.94 0.63 15.90
N VAL A 291 -0.25 0.32 15.36
CA VAL A 291 -0.72 0.86 14.08
C VAL A 291 -1.90 1.79 14.31
N LEU A 292 -1.87 2.97 13.69
CA LEU A 292 -2.96 3.94 13.70
C LEU A 292 -3.39 4.24 12.27
N PHE A 293 -4.63 3.92 11.95
CA PHE A 293 -5.36 4.50 10.82
C PHE A 293 -6.24 5.63 11.35
N LYS A 294 -6.08 6.85 10.82
CA LYS A 294 -6.90 7.98 11.27
C LYS A 294 -7.37 8.86 10.13
N ASN A 295 -8.63 9.29 10.18
CA ASN A 295 -9.23 10.19 9.20
C ASN A 295 -9.18 9.57 7.78
N TRP A 296 -9.98 8.53 7.57
CA TRP A 296 -10.10 7.85 6.28
C TRP A 296 -11.54 7.85 5.78
N THR A 297 -11.70 7.99 4.48
CA THR A 297 -12.98 7.73 3.81
C THR A 297 -12.89 6.43 3.02
N MET A 298 -13.81 5.53 3.31
CA MET A 298 -13.97 4.24 2.65
C MET A 298 -15.24 4.32 1.79
N ASP A 299 -15.08 4.47 0.48
CA ASP A 299 -16.18 4.55 -0.46
C ASP A 299 -16.26 3.25 -1.24
N GLY A 300 -17.34 2.49 -1.04
CA GLY A 300 -17.56 1.19 -1.68
C GLY A 300 -16.56 0.11 -1.30
N ALA A 301 -15.86 0.24 -0.16
CA ALA A 301 -14.91 -0.74 0.32
C ALA A 301 -15.59 -1.98 0.95
N VAL A 302 -14.83 -3.06 1.13
CA VAL A 302 -15.36 -4.36 1.54
C VAL A 302 -15.04 -4.68 3.01
N TYR A 303 -13.79 -4.55 3.50
CA TYR A 303 -13.37 -5.09 4.82
C TYR A 303 -12.22 -4.31 5.53
N GLY A 304 -11.75 -4.79 6.71
CA GLY A 304 -10.54 -4.30 7.40
C GLY A 304 -10.06 -5.26 8.51
N ALA A 305 -8.76 -5.56 8.62
CA ALA A 305 -8.24 -6.85 9.14
C ALA A 305 -7.51 -6.88 10.53
N ARG A 306 -6.64 -7.87 10.80
CA ARG A 306 -6.26 -8.42 12.13
C ARG A 306 -4.88 -8.01 12.71
N ALA A 307 -4.74 -7.69 14.01
CA ALA A 307 -3.51 -7.16 14.64
C ALA A 307 -3.47 -7.09 16.19
N GLU A 308 -2.35 -6.63 16.77
CA GLU A 308 -2.17 -6.27 18.19
C GLU A 308 -1.95 -4.76 18.35
N ASN A 309 -2.57 -4.09 19.31
CA ASN A 309 -2.53 -2.63 19.50
C ASN A 309 -2.72 -1.84 18.19
N VAL A 310 -3.87 -2.04 17.54
CA VAL A 310 -4.22 -1.32 16.31
C VAL A 310 -5.48 -0.51 16.52
N THR A 311 -5.43 0.74 16.06
CA THR A 311 -6.51 1.70 16.16
C THR A 311 -6.94 2.15 14.77
N TRP A 312 -8.24 2.07 14.51
CA TRP A 312 -8.91 2.84 13.47
C TRP A 312 -9.72 3.94 14.14
N GLU A 313 -9.47 5.19 13.77
CA GLU A 313 -10.12 6.37 14.37
C GLU A 313 -10.62 7.32 13.28
N ASP A 314 -11.83 7.87 13.43
CA ASP A 314 -12.41 8.85 12.50
C ASP A 314 -12.52 8.25 11.07
N ILE A 315 -13.36 7.23 10.92
CA ILE A 315 -13.55 6.52 9.66
C ILE A 315 -14.94 6.81 9.10
N THR A 316 -14.99 7.38 7.90
CA THR A 316 -16.22 7.63 7.15
C THR A 316 -16.47 6.50 6.18
N LEU A 317 -17.64 5.87 6.25
CA LEU A 317 -18.09 4.81 5.35
C LEU A 317 -19.11 5.33 4.35
N VAL A 318 -18.96 5.00 3.08
CA VAL A 318 -19.91 5.32 2.03
C VAL A 318 -20.22 4.05 1.25
N ASN A 319 -21.44 3.53 1.36
CA ASN A 319 -21.91 2.39 0.55
C ASN A 319 -21.03 1.12 0.65
N VAL A 320 -20.44 0.85 1.82
CA VAL A 320 -19.53 -0.29 2.05
C VAL A 320 -20.27 -1.60 2.28
N SER A 321 -19.68 -2.74 1.94
CA SER A 321 -20.32 -4.06 2.16
C SER A 321 -20.30 -4.48 3.62
N THR A 322 -19.21 -4.18 4.33
CA THR A 322 -19.08 -4.41 5.76
C THR A 322 -18.27 -3.29 6.40
N GLY A 323 -18.76 -2.75 7.52
CA GLY A 323 -18.08 -1.62 8.18
C GLY A 323 -16.80 -2.03 8.91
N ILE A 324 -16.89 -3.04 9.77
CA ILE A 324 -15.78 -3.61 10.55
C ILE A 324 -15.81 -5.14 10.37
N PHE A 325 -14.72 -5.75 9.89
CA PHE A 325 -14.67 -7.20 9.65
C PHE A 325 -13.42 -7.87 10.22
N ILE A 326 -13.56 -8.54 11.37
CA ILE A 326 -12.47 -9.32 11.93
C ILE A 326 -12.74 -10.79 11.66
N THR A 327 -11.88 -11.43 10.86
CA THR A 327 -11.93 -12.88 10.64
C THR A 327 -10.60 -13.54 11.01
N GLN A 328 -10.71 -14.72 11.62
CA GLN A 328 -9.58 -15.64 11.82
C GLN A 328 -9.66 -16.86 10.89
N ASN A 329 -10.58 -16.84 9.93
CA ASN A 329 -10.89 -17.91 9.00
C ASN A 329 -10.50 -17.62 7.55
N TYR A 330 -9.74 -16.54 7.33
CA TYR A 330 -9.18 -16.20 6.03
C TYR A 330 -8.37 -17.37 5.45
N TYR A 331 -8.57 -17.66 4.16
CA TYR A 331 -7.71 -18.54 3.38
C TYR A 331 -7.51 -18.00 1.97
N ASP A 332 -6.34 -18.27 1.38
CA ASP A 332 -6.06 -17.92 -0.01
C ASP A 332 -6.71 -18.94 -0.95
N GLN A 333 -7.87 -18.59 -1.49
CA GLN A 333 -8.65 -19.44 -2.41
C GLN A 333 -7.89 -19.81 -3.71
N ASP A 334 -6.86 -19.04 -4.11
CA ASP A 334 -5.99 -19.38 -5.25
C ASP A 334 -5.02 -20.53 -4.91
N LYS A 335 -4.89 -20.92 -3.63
CA LYS A 335 -3.98 -21.99 -3.17
C LYS A 335 -4.67 -23.31 -2.87
N GLY A 336 -6.00 -23.33 -2.90
CA GLY A 336 -6.78 -24.54 -2.67
C GLY A 336 -7.92 -24.33 -1.67
N PRO A 337 -8.55 -25.43 -1.22
CA PRO A 337 -9.65 -25.36 -0.26
C PRO A 337 -9.17 -24.85 1.10
N ARG A 338 -10.12 -24.33 1.88
CA ARG A 338 -9.89 -23.87 3.25
C ARG A 338 -9.25 -24.98 4.09
N PRO A 339 -8.12 -24.71 4.77
CA PRO A 339 -7.53 -25.66 5.69
C PRO A 339 -8.37 -25.76 6.98
N GLU A 340 -8.42 -26.97 7.56
CA GLU A 340 -9.04 -27.21 8.87
C GLU A 340 -8.17 -26.61 9.98
N ASN A 341 -8.79 -25.95 10.97
CA ASN A 341 -8.10 -25.40 12.13
C ASN A 341 -7.91 -26.44 13.27
N THR A 342 -7.35 -27.60 12.94
CA THR A 342 -7.20 -28.71 13.89
C THR A 342 -6.23 -28.40 15.04
N ASN A 343 -5.21 -27.59 14.77
CA ASN A 343 -4.15 -27.26 15.73
C ASN A 343 -4.45 -26.02 16.60
N LYS A 344 -5.59 -25.35 16.38
CA LYS A 344 -6.00 -24.13 17.11
C LYS A 344 -4.91 -23.04 17.14
N SER A 345 -4.16 -22.90 16.06
CA SER A 345 -3.01 -22.00 15.93
C SER A 345 -3.38 -20.64 15.31
N SER A 346 -4.64 -20.23 15.44
CA SER A 346 -5.26 -19.15 14.69
C SER A 346 -4.77 -17.75 15.05
N THR A 347 -3.49 -17.38 15.01
CA THR A 347 -2.93 -16.06 15.43
C THR A 347 -3.50 -15.57 16.80
N ALA A 348 -3.00 -14.50 17.41
CA ALA A 348 -3.64 -13.90 18.60
C ALA A 348 -4.10 -12.47 18.30
N ILE A 349 -5.22 -12.04 18.86
CA ILE A 349 -5.65 -10.63 18.90
C ILE A 349 -5.58 -10.19 20.36
N GLN A 350 -4.77 -9.16 20.66
CA GLN A 350 -4.64 -8.66 22.03
C GLN A 350 -5.41 -7.36 22.29
N THR A 351 -5.35 -6.41 21.36
CA THR A 351 -6.04 -5.12 21.49
C THR A 351 -6.31 -4.55 20.11
N MET A 352 -7.57 -4.21 19.87
CA MET A 352 -7.99 -3.45 18.70
C MET A 352 -9.01 -2.40 19.12
N THR A 353 -8.88 -1.21 18.58
CA THR A 353 -9.80 -0.11 18.87
C THR A 353 -10.37 0.43 17.57
N PHE A 354 -11.69 0.44 17.47
CA PHE A 354 -12.42 1.09 16.40
C PHE A 354 -13.20 2.25 17.02
N LYS A 355 -12.89 3.47 16.61
CA LYS A 355 -13.44 4.67 17.23
C LYS A 355 -13.98 5.64 16.19
N ASN A 356 -15.18 6.17 16.44
CA ASN A 356 -15.80 7.17 15.59
C ASN A 356 -15.92 6.70 14.13
N PHE A 357 -16.63 5.58 13.95
CA PHE A 357 -17.01 5.07 12.63
C PHE A 357 -18.40 5.60 12.31
N HIS A 358 -18.57 6.25 11.16
CA HIS A 358 -19.86 6.77 10.76
C HIS A 358 -20.12 6.61 9.26
N GLY A 359 -21.39 6.46 8.87
CA GLY A 359 -21.78 6.49 7.46
C GLY A 359 -22.68 5.32 7.05
N SER A 360 -22.56 4.86 5.80
CA SER A 360 -23.54 3.95 5.22
C SER A 360 -23.00 2.62 4.69
N LEU A 361 -23.80 1.56 4.87
CA LEU A 361 -23.65 0.27 4.21
C LEU A 361 -24.34 0.28 2.85
N GLY A 362 -23.79 -0.42 1.89
CA GLY A 362 -24.42 -0.63 0.59
C GLY A 362 -25.53 -1.66 0.60
N THR A 363 -25.89 -2.15 -0.58
CA THR A 363 -26.88 -3.22 -0.77
C THR A 363 -26.24 -4.56 -1.09
N ASN A 364 -25.01 -4.57 -1.61
CA ASN A 364 -24.27 -5.78 -1.94
C ASN A 364 -23.33 -6.13 -0.78
N TRP A 365 -23.44 -7.36 -0.26
CA TRP A 365 -22.61 -7.88 0.84
C TRP A 365 -21.41 -8.70 0.36
N THR A 366 -21.29 -8.87 -0.95
CA THR A 366 -20.15 -9.51 -1.61
C THR A 366 -19.46 -8.50 -2.53
N ASP A 367 -18.20 -8.76 -2.87
CA ASP A 367 -17.38 -7.91 -3.73
C ASP A 367 -17.09 -8.53 -5.11
N GLY A 368 -17.72 -9.67 -5.40
CA GLY A 368 -17.52 -10.39 -6.67
C GLY A 368 -16.14 -11.06 -6.82
N THR A 369 -15.28 -11.05 -5.79
CA THR A 369 -13.92 -11.64 -5.84
C THR A 369 -13.90 -13.16 -5.75
N CYS A 370 -15.06 -13.77 -5.51
CA CYS A 370 -15.21 -15.19 -5.25
C CYS A 370 -14.81 -16.05 -6.46
N ILE A 371 -13.84 -16.96 -6.28
CA ILE A 371 -13.47 -17.95 -7.32
C ILE A 371 -13.70 -19.40 -6.85
N THR A 372 -14.08 -19.61 -5.60
CA THR A 372 -14.39 -20.92 -5.01
C THR A 372 -15.72 -20.89 -4.28
N GLN A 373 -16.37 -22.04 -4.08
CA GLN A 373 -17.53 -22.16 -3.19
C GLN A 373 -17.15 -23.10 -2.02
N PRO A 374 -17.11 -22.64 -0.76
CA PRO A 374 -17.34 -21.26 -0.29
C PRO A 374 -16.25 -20.27 -0.74
N CYS A 375 -16.51 -18.97 -0.57
CA CYS A 375 -15.56 -17.88 -0.86
C CYS A 375 -14.52 -17.73 0.28
N TRP A 376 -13.40 -17.06 -0.01
CA TRP A 376 -12.34 -16.75 0.98
C TRP A 376 -12.82 -15.94 2.19
N ASN A 377 -13.87 -15.13 2.03
CA ASN A 377 -14.49 -14.28 3.05
C ASN A 377 -15.80 -14.87 3.61
N TYR A 378 -16.08 -16.16 3.36
CA TYR A 378 -17.31 -16.78 3.82
C TYR A 378 -17.41 -16.80 5.36
N VAL A 379 -18.54 -16.30 5.86
CA VAL A 379 -18.95 -16.36 7.26
C VAL A 379 -20.36 -16.93 7.29
N ASP A 380 -20.62 -17.85 8.23
CA ASP A 380 -21.97 -18.42 8.38
C ASP A 380 -22.97 -17.33 8.79
N GLY A 381 -24.18 -17.39 8.23
CA GLY A 381 -25.20 -16.36 8.46
C GLY A 381 -24.98 -15.02 7.72
N LEU A 382 -23.95 -14.89 6.87
CA LEU A 382 -23.77 -13.68 6.05
C LEU A 382 -24.67 -13.70 4.80
N ASP A 383 -25.72 -12.91 4.85
CA ASP A 383 -26.79 -12.84 3.83
C ASP A 383 -27.17 -11.42 3.39
N GLU A 384 -26.59 -10.40 4.02
CA GLU A 384 -26.80 -8.97 3.75
C GLU A 384 -25.60 -8.18 4.32
N PRO A 385 -25.46 -6.89 3.98
CA PRO A 385 -24.40 -6.05 4.52
C PRO A 385 -24.49 -5.93 6.04
N LYS A 386 -23.35 -6.03 6.73
CA LYS A 386 -23.27 -5.97 8.20
C LYS A 386 -22.44 -4.77 8.65
N ALA A 387 -22.82 -4.14 9.76
CA ALA A 387 -22.01 -3.09 10.37
C ALA A 387 -20.71 -3.68 10.96
N VAL A 388 -20.82 -4.80 11.65
CA VAL A 388 -19.70 -5.49 12.31
C VAL A 388 -19.83 -6.99 12.10
N ILE A 389 -18.73 -7.63 11.75
CA ILE A 389 -18.60 -9.09 11.73
C ILE A 389 -17.38 -9.47 12.58
N LEU A 390 -17.61 -10.26 13.63
CA LEU A 390 -16.58 -10.86 14.48
C LEU A 390 -16.56 -12.38 14.29
N ASP A 391 -15.79 -12.85 13.32
CA ASP A 391 -15.60 -14.26 12.99
C ASP A 391 -14.32 -14.79 13.67
N LEU A 392 -14.46 -15.15 14.94
CA LEU A 392 -13.36 -15.40 15.89
C LEU A 392 -13.36 -16.83 16.42
N TYR A 393 -12.19 -17.35 16.78
CA TYR A 393 -12.08 -18.59 17.56
C TYR A 393 -12.06 -18.29 19.07
N PRO A 394 -12.73 -19.11 19.90
CA PRO A 394 -12.70 -18.96 21.36
C PRO A 394 -11.28 -18.88 21.94
N GLY A 395 -11.05 -17.92 22.83
CA GLY A 395 -9.79 -17.76 23.57
C GLY A 395 -8.62 -17.15 22.77
N THR A 396 -8.86 -16.69 21.54
CA THR A 396 -7.81 -16.15 20.66
C THR A 396 -7.85 -14.63 20.51
N ALA A 397 -8.91 -13.98 20.98
CA ALA A 397 -9.14 -12.55 20.82
C ALA A 397 -9.47 -11.89 22.15
N LYS A 398 -8.76 -10.80 22.43
CA LYS A 398 -8.85 -9.99 23.65
C LYS A 398 -8.86 -8.51 23.29
N GLY A 399 -9.41 -7.70 24.20
CA GLY A 399 -9.28 -6.25 24.14
C GLY A 399 -9.77 -5.59 22.84
N ILE A 400 -10.79 -6.17 22.20
CA ILE A 400 -11.49 -5.52 21.09
C ILE A 400 -12.47 -4.50 21.69
N SER A 401 -12.40 -3.24 21.23
CA SER A 401 -13.27 -2.16 21.69
C SER A 401 -13.78 -1.34 20.51
N LEU A 402 -15.09 -1.18 20.44
CA LEU A 402 -15.80 -0.37 19.46
C LEU A 402 -16.44 0.82 20.21
N GLN A 403 -16.14 2.03 19.79
CA GLN A 403 -16.57 3.26 20.45
C GLN A 403 -17.14 4.23 19.41
N ASP A 404 -18.29 4.82 19.70
CA ASP A 404 -18.95 5.79 18.82
C ASP A 404 -19.14 5.23 17.38
N ILE A 405 -19.91 4.13 17.27
CA ILE A 405 -20.20 3.48 15.99
C ILE A 405 -21.60 3.86 15.52
N ASP A 406 -21.69 4.55 14.39
CA ASP A 406 -22.92 5.02 13.75
C ASP A 406 -22.98 4.59 12.27
N ILE A 407 -23.31 3.32 12.04
CA ILE A 407 -23.32 2.71 10.71
C ILE A 407 -24.76 2.33 10.35
N GLN A 408 -25.26 2.86 9.22
CA GLN A 408 -26.65 2.71 8.80
C GLN A 408 -26.77 2.06 7.42
N PRO A 409 -27.78 1.25 7.12
CA PRO A 409 -28.06 0.79 5.75
C PRO A 409 -28.42 1.97 4.83
N THR A 410 -27.90 1.99 3.59
CA THR A 410 -28.21 3.08 2.64
C THR A 410 -29.70 3.13 2.27
N GLU A 411 -30.37 1.99 2.17
CA GLU A 411 -31.81 1.94 1.83
C GLU A 411 -32.74 2.40 2.96
N ASN A 412 -32.26 2.38 4.20
CA ASN A 412 -33.01 2.87 5.34
C ASN A 412 -32.06 3.44 6.40
N SER A 413 -31.72 4.72 6.26
CA SER A 413 -30.82 5.43 7.18
C SER A 413 -31.38 5.60 8.60
N SER A 414 -32.63 5.21 8.85
CA SER A 414 -33.24 5.18 10.18
C SER A 414 -33.23 3.80 10.83
N ALA A 415 -32.86 2.75 10.09
CA ALA A 415 -32.73 1.40 10.62
C ALA A 415 -31.32 1.15 11.12
N THR A 416 -31.20 0.50 12.26
CA THR A 416 -29.89 0.06 12.77
C THR A 416 -29.38 -1.12 11.94
N ALA A 417 -28.12 -1.05 11.52
CA ALA A 417 -27.48 -2.14 10.81
C ALA A 417 -27.31 -3.39 11.69
N ASN A 418 -27.29 -4.57 11.05
CA ASN A 418 -27.08 -5.84 11.73
C ASN A 418 -25.58 -6.14 11.93
N VAL A 419 -25.29 -7.04 12.87
CA VAL A 419 -23.99 -7.59 13.20
C VAL A 419 -24.01 -9.11 13.16
N LEU A 420 -22.83 -9.71 13.01
CA LEU A 420 -22.57 -11.12 13.24
C LEU A 420 -21.51 -11.26 14.32
N CYS A 421 -21.85 -11.92 15.42
CA CYS A 421 -20.96 -12.07 16.55
C CYS A 421 -21.40 -13.24 17.43
N ASP A 422 -20.55 -14.26 17.53
CA ASP A 422 -20.74 -15.38 18.45
C ASP A 422 -20.20 -15.01 19.84
N PRO A 423 -21.06 -14.82 20.87
CA PRO A 423 -20.61 -14.47 22.21
C PRO A 423 -19.76 -15.56 22.86
N SER A 424 -19.86 -16.82 22.40
CA SER A 424 -19.05 -17.92 22.91
C SER A 424 -17.59 -17.86 22.45
N ALA A 425 -17.29 -17.07 21.42
CA ALA A 425 -15.93 -16.82 20.94
C ALA A 425 -15.20 -15.73 21.73
N LEU A 426 -15.93 -14.92 22.50
CA LEU A 426 -15.36 -13.84 23.31
C LEU A 426 -14.85 -14.34 24.66
N GLU A 427 -13.86 -13.64 25.22
CA GLU A 427 -13.40 -13.92 26.59
C GLU A 427 -14.38 -13.40 27.65
N ASP A 428 -14.33 -13.99 28.84
CA ASP A 428 -15.13 -13.54 29.98
C ASP A 428 -14.90 -12.04 30.26
N GLY A 429 -15.97 -11.26 30.31
CA GLY A 429 -15.91 -9.81 30.54
C GLY A 429 -15.65 -8.96 29.28
N ALA A 430 -15.55 -9.58 28.09
CA ALA A 430 -15.44 -8.84 26.83
C ALA A 430 -16.64 -7.91 26.59
N ASP A 431 -17.83 -8.30 27.04
CA ASP A 431 -19.07 -7.50 26.98
C ASP A 431 -18.93 -6.09 27.61
N LYS A 432 -18.03 -5.95 28.58
CA LYS A 432 -17.77 -4.69 29.29
C LYS A 432 -16.85 -3.73 28.56
N VAL A 433 -16.12 -4.21 27.55
CA VAL A 433 -15.11 -3.44 26.81
C VAL A 433 -15.40 -3.35 25.31
N LEU A 434 -16.24 -4.26 24.79
CA LEU A 434 -16.55 -4.39 23.37
C LEU A 434 -17.31 -3.17 22.82
N GLY A 435 -18.21 -2.58 23.61
CA GLY A 435 -19.00 -1.39 23.23
C GLY A 435 -20.23 -1.66 22.36
N PHE A 436 -20.55 -2.93 22.13
CA PHE A 436 -21.86 -3.36 21.65
C PHE A 436 -22.18 -4.75 22.19
N LYS A 437 -23.46 -5.14 22.12
CA LYS A 437 -23.90 -6.49 22.47
C LYS A 437 -23.52 -7.47 21.36
N CYS A 438 -22.62 -8.41 21.67
CA CYS A 438 -22.26 -9.49 20.76
C CYS A 438 -23.43 -10.46 20.58
N GLN A 439 -24.05 -10.42 19.41
CA GLN A 439 -25.13 -11.30 18.97
C GLN A 439 -25.17 -11.31 17.44
N ASP A 440 -25.97 -12.21 16.87
CA ASP A 440 -26.43 -12.07 15.49
C ASP A 440 -27.73 -11.24 15.48
N GLY A 441 -27.80 -10.26 14.58
CA GLY A 441 -28.96 -9.36 14.45
C GLY A 441 -28.60 -7.91 14.72
N GLN A 442 -29.52 -7.13 15.29
CA GLN A 442 -29.39 -5.68 15.36
C GLN A 442 -28.17 -5.23 16.19
N PHE A 443 -27.41 -4.24 15.69
CA PHE A 443 -26.35 -3.59 16.46
C PHE A 443 -26.96 -2.87 17.67
N GLU A 444 -26.64 -3.33 18.88
CA GLU A 444 -27.08 -2.70 20.13
C GLU A 444 -25.86 -2.14 20.85
N GLN A 445 -25.68 -0.81 20.84
CA GLN A 445 -24.55 -0.15 21.51
C GLN A 445 -24.61 -0.40 23.03
N THR A 446 -23.44 -0.63 23.63
CA THR A 446 -23.28 -0.78 25.09
C THR A 446 -22.22 0.20 25.60
N ASP A 447 -22.33 0.57 26.87
CA ASP A 447 -21.31 1.41 27.50
C ASP A 447 -19.99 0.65 27.64
N VAL A 448 -18.89 1.25 27.18
CA VAL A 448 -17.54 0.73 27.41
C VAL A 448 -17.10 1.14 28.82
N SER A 449 -17.02 0.17 29.73
CA SER A 449 -16.45 0.42 31.05
C SER A 449 -14.92 0.45 30.96
N VAL A 450 -14.36 1.65 31.01
CA VAL A 450 -12.91 1.81 31.19
C VAL A 450 -12.61 1.36 32.61
N SER A 451 -11.95 0.20 32.77
CA SER A 451 -11.46 -0.21 34.08
C SER A 451 -10.48 0.86 34.59
N GLY A 452 -10.95 1.69 35.52
CA GLY A 452 -10.15 2.72 36.15
C GLY A 452 -9.07 2.08 37.01
N ASN A 453 -7.80 2.31 36.65
CA ASN A 453 -6.75 2.52 37.63
C ASN A 453 -5.58 3.29 37.01
N GLY A 454 -5.54 4.57 37.34
CA GLY A 454 -4.51 5.52 36.90
C GLY A 454 -5.06 6.92 36.98
N ALA A 455 -5.33 7.40 38.19
CA ALA A 455 -5.63 8.81 38.42
C ALA A 455 -4.51 9.65 37.80
N VAL A 456 -4.81 10.34 36.71
CA VAL A 456 -4.01 11.46 36.23
C VAL A 456 -4.24 12.59 37.23
N GLN A 457 -3.47 12.60 38.32
CA GLN A 457 -3.28 13.83 39.06
C GLN A 457 -2.49 14.78 38.16
N SER A 458 -3.11 15.92 37.87
CA SER A 458 -2.44 17.11 37.39
C SER A 458 -1.33 17.49 38.38
N GLY A 459 -0.08 17.34 37.93
CA GLY A 459 1.10 17.68 38.72
C GLY A 459 2.21 18.20 37.81
N ASN A 460 2.67 19.41 38.11
CA ASN A 460 3.65 20.21 37.39
C ASN A 460 4.96 19.50 37.00
N HIS A 461 5.54 19.99 35.90
CA HIS A 461 6.97 20.03 35.55
C HIS A 461 7.96 19.45 36.59
N ILE A 462 8.72 18.41 36.23
CA ILE A 462 10.17 18.27 36.49
C ILE A 462 10.81 17.39 35.39
N SER A 463 11.99 17.79 34.93
CA SER A 463 12.84 17.15 33.92
C SER A 463 13.77 16.06 34.47
N LEU A 464 14.31 15.26 33.53
CA LEU A 464 15.68 14.69 33.46
C LEU A 464 15.97 13.25 33.97
N PHE A 465 16.63 12.52 33.05
CA PHE A 465 17.57 11.38 33.16
C PHE A 465 17.09 9.93 33.46
N GLY A 466 17.33 9.06 32.46
CA GLY A 466 18.34 7.99 32.55
C GLY A 466 17.88 6.61 33.03
N GLY A 467 18.11 5.57 32.20
CA GLY A 467 18.19 4.19 32.67
C GLY A 467 17.83 3.13 31.63
N LEU A 468 18.85 2.50 31.03
CA LEU A 468 18.73 1.22 30.33
C LEU A 468 18.25 0.12 31.31
N ALA A 469 17.41 -0.79 30.83
CA ALA A 469 17.37 -2.16 31.34
C ALA A 469 17.08 -3.15 30.20
N LEU A 470 18.09 -3.96 29.91
CA LEU A 470 18.04 -5.17 29.11
C LEU A 470 17.18 -6.22 29.81
N GLY A 471 16.36 -6.95 29.04
CA GLY A 471 15.61 -8.10 29.52
C GLY A 471 15.13 -8.94 28.34
N GLY A 472 16.03 -9.76 27.81
CA GLY A 472 15.70 -10.78 26.82
C GLY A 472 15.07 -12.01 27.48
N TRP A 473 14.14 -12.65 26.78
CA TRP A 473 13.78 -14.04 27.00
C TRP A 473 13.87 -14.77 25.65
N VAL A 474 14.54 -15.92 25.68
CA VAL A 474 14.81 -16.80 24.54
C VAL A 474 14.26 -18.19 24.88
N LEU A 475 13.54 -18.73 23.88
CA LEU A 475 13.16 -20.12 23.56
C LEU A 475 12.34 -20.97 24.54
N VAL A 476 11.22 -21.50 24.01
CA VAL A 476 11.03 -22.96 23.86
C VAL A 476 10.47 -23.25 22.45
N SER A 477 11.32 -23.86 21.61
CA SER A 477 10.99 -24.63 20.39
C SER A 477 10.29 -25.94 20.78
N ALA A 478 9.59 -26.75 19.99
CA ALA A 478 9.36 -26.93 18.54
C ALA A 478 8.40 -28.14 18.40
N LEU A 479 8.05 -28.45 17.14
CA LEU A 479 7.51 -29.69 16.55
C LEU A 479 6.01 -29.56 16.19
N ARG A 480 5.59 -29.57 14.92
CA ARG A 480 6.20 -29.90 13.62
C ARG A 480 5.55 -29.05 12.53
#